data_AF-A0A926Z6T0-F1
#
_entry.id   AF-A0A926Z6T0-F1
#
_cell.length_a   1.000
_cell.length_b   1.000
_cell.length_c   1.000
_cell.angle_alpha   90.00
_cell.angle_beta   90.00
_cell.angle_gamma   90.00
#
_symmetry.space_group_name_H-M   'P 1'
#
loop_
_entity.id
_entity.type
_entity.pdbx_description
1 polymer ?
#
loop_
_entity_poly.entity_id
_entity_poly.type
_entity_poly.pdbx_seq_one_letter_code
_entity_poly.pdbx_strand_id
1 'polypeptide(L)'
;MPKLQPQKIDLEQTYPCPCPRRRGNLMPIALTDAFGCDRCSLLFELEEDGYKILQVGGLDHHRHTWQWIGKWQPIRDDQQQQPYPFLETALIYGMSCLFFALIMLWALNLKSVLIVPLVILLFTIIGLLVWRIVLLRHRDF
;
A
#
# COMPACT_ATOMS: atom_id res chain seq x y z
N MET A 1 -10.85 25.82 -21.16
CA MET A 1 -10.02 24.67 -21.58
C MET A 1 -10.95 23.52 -21.92
N PRO A 2 -10.88 22.93 -23.12
CA PRO A 2 -11.78 21.82 -23.47
C PRO A 2 -11.54 20.66 -22.50
N LYS A 3 -12.59 20.23 -21.81
CA LYS A 3 -12.57 19.00 -21.00
C LYS A 3 -12.40 17.82 -21.97
N LEU A 4 -11.22 17.22 -22.02
CA LEU A 4 -11.09 15.92 -22.67
C LEU A 4 -11.86 14.91 -21.80
N GLN A 5 -12.86 14.28 -22.41
CA GLN A 5 -13.66 13.26 -21.75
C GLN A 5 -12.86 11.94 -21.71
N PRO A 6 -13.03 11.13 -20.66
CA PRO A 6 -12.48 9.78 -20.63
C PRO A 6 -12.94 8.98 -21.84
N GLN A 7 -12.01 8.35 -22.54
CA GLN A 7 -12.35 7.45 -23.63
C GLN A 7 -12.23 6.01 -23.13
N LYS A 8 -13.21 5.17 -23.49
CA LYS A 8 -13.18 3.74 -23.18
C LYS A 8 -11.98 3.11 -23.89
N ILE A 9 -11.23 2.31 -23.15
CA ILE A 9 -10.03 1.62 -23.63
C ILE A 9 -10.49 0.39 -24.38
N ASP A 10 -10.02 0.24 -25.61
CA ASP A 10 -10.31 -0.91 -26.46
C ASP A 10 -9.16 -1.91 -26.41
N LEU A 11 -9.44 -3.15 -26.05
CA LEU A 11 -8.43 -4.21 -25.95
C LEU A 11 -7.83 -4.56 -27.32
N GLU A 12 -8.53 -4.30 -28.43
CA GLU A 12 -7.99 -4.54 -29.77
C GLU A 12 -7.04 -3.44 -30.24
N GLN A 13 -7.03 -2.29 -29.56
CA GLN A 13 -6.20 -1.15 -29.92
C GLN A 13 -4.82 -1.20 -29.23
N THR A 14 -3.78 -0.86 -29.98
CA THR A 14 -2.44 -0.67 -29.42
C THR A 14 -2.31 0.74 -28.83
N TYR A 15 -1.93 0.82 -27.55
CA TYR A 15 -1.68 2.09 -26.86
C TYR A 15 -0.19 2.26 -26.56
N PRO A 16 0.33 3.49 -26.46
CA PRO A 16 1.69 3.71 -25.98
C PRO A 16 1.82 3.27 -24.51
N CYS A 17 3.00 2.94 -24.03
CA CYS A 17 3.18 2.63 -22.61
C CYS A 17 3.16 3.91 -21.74
N PRO A 18 2.48 3.91 -20.56
CA PRO A 18 2.50 5.04 -19.63
C PRO A 18 3.87 5.26 -18.96
N CYS A 19 4.80 4.31 -19.04
CA CYS A 19 6.10 4.41 -18.39
C CYS A 19 7.00 5.49 -19.02
N PRO A 20 7.50 6.47 -18.25
CA PRO A 20 8.37 7.52 -18.78
C PRO A 20 9.76 7.00 -19.20
N ARG A 21 10.22 5.89 -18.59
CA ARG A 21 11.56 5.32 -18.84
C ARG A 21 11.67 4.53 -20.13
N ARG A 22 10.58 3.91 -20.60
CA ARG A 22 10.58 3.05 -21.78
C ARG A 22 9.36 3.36 -22.64
N ARG A 23 9.60 3.98 -23.80
CA ARG A 23 8.59 4.22 -24.85
C ARG A 23 8.25 2.90 -25.57
N GLY A 24 7.57 2.00 -24.85
CA GLY A 24 7.01 0.78 -25.41
C GLY A 24 5.57 0.97 -25.86
N ASN A 25 4.96 -0.12 -26.31
CA ASN A 25 3.54 -0.22 -26.62
C ASN A 25 2.88 -1.27 -25.72
N LEU A 26 1.66 -0.97 -25.29
CA LEU A 26 0.79 -1.88 -24.59
C LEU A 26 0.14 -2.81 -25.62
N MET A 27 0.36 -4.11 -25.41
CA MET A 27 -0.25 -5.19 -26.18
C MET A 27 -1.28 -5.90 -25.30
N PRO A 28 -2.46 -6.24 -25.82
CA PRO A 28 -3.43 -7.04 -25.07
C PRO A 28 -2.86 -8.43 -24.79
N ILE A 29 -3.17 -8.96 -23.60
CA ILE A 29 -2.85 -10.33 -23.21
C ILE A 29 -4.08 -11.16 -23.52
N ALA A 30 -3.94 -12.09 -24.47
CA ALA A 30 -5.05 -12.97 -24.86
C ALA A 30 -5.62 -13.70 -23.63
N LEU A 31 -6.96 -13.82 -23.57
CA LEU A 31 -7.75 -14.43 -22.49
C LEU A 31 -7.85 -13.62 -21.18
N THR A 32 -7.34 -12.40 -21.11
CA THR A 32 -7.50 -11.53 -19.93
C THR A 32 -7.80 -10.10 -20.35
N ASP A 33 -8.58 -9.37 -19.55
CA ASP A 33 -8.77 -7.93 -19.72
C ASP A 33 -7.54 -7.17 -19.20
N ALA A 34 -6.37 -7.47 -19.75
CA ALA A 34 -5.09 -6.95 -19.32
C ALA A 34 -4.15 -6.65 -20.50
N PHE A 35 -3.27 -5.69 -20.28
CA PHE A 35 -2.23 -5.25 -21.20
C PHE A 35 -0.84 -5.54 -20.65
N GLY A 36 0.06 -5.98 -21.52
CA GLY A 36 1.50 -6.08 -21.24
C GLY A 36 2.29 -5.04 -22.04
N CYS A 37 3.30 -4.42 -21.42
CA CYS A 37 4.26 -3.59 -22.17
C CYS A 37 5.36 -4.47 -22.80
N ASP A 38 5.54 -4.35 -24.11
CA ASP A 38 6.58 -5.03 -24.91
C ASP A 38 8.02 -4.79 -24.40
N ARG A 39 8.30 -3.61 -23.84
CA ARG A 39 9.64 -3.21 -23.35
C ARG A 39 9.80 -3.25 -21.85
N CYS A 40 8.71 -3.08 -21.11
CA CYS A 40 8.73 -2.82 -19.67
C CYS A 40 8.46 -4.08 -18.86
N SER A 41 7.86 -5.11 -19.48
CA SER A 41 7.42 -6.35 -18.80
C SER A 41 6.50 -6.10 -17.59
N LEU A 42 5.86 -4.92 -17.54
CA LEU A 42 4.83 -4.61 -16.57
C LEU A 42 3.48 -5.01 -17.15
N LEU A 43 2.61 -5.54 -16.28
CA LEU A 43 1.22 -5.82 -16.59
C LEU A 43 0.33 -4.70 -16.06
N PHE A 44 -0.69 -4.40 -16.85
CA PHE A 44 -1.71 -3.42 -16.54
C PHE A 44 -3.07 -4.08 -16.73
N GLU A 45 -3.85 -4.24 -15.66
CA GLU A 45 -5.21 -4.77 -15.73
C GLU A 45 -6.18 -3.64 -16.07
N LEU A 46 -7.16 -3.93 -16.93
CA LEU A 46 -8.24 -3.01 -17.23
C LEU A 46 -9.26 -3.07 -16.10
N GLU A 47 -9.62 -1.92 -15.54
CA GLU A 47 -10.65 -1.84 -14.51
C GLU A 47 -12.04 -2.13 -15.12
N GLU A 48 -12.98 -2.65 -14.32
CA GLU A 48 -14.33 -3.06 -14.80
C GLU A 48 -15.08 -1.93 -15.54
N ASP A 49 -14.82 -0.69 -15.16
CA ASP A 49 -15.37 0.51 -15.83
C ASP A 49 -14.91 0.63 -17.30
N GLY A 50 -13.78 0.03 -17.66
CA GLY A 50 -13.19 0.04 -19.01
C GLY A 50 -12.53 1.37 -19.41
N TYR A 51 -12.41 2.32 -18.49
CA TYR A 51 -11.81 3.65 -18.74
C TYR A 51 -10.41 3.83 -18.16
N LYS A 52 -9.97 2.88 -17.32
CA LYS A 52 -8.75 3.01 -16.51
C LYS A 52 -7.98 1.71 -16.55
N ILE A 53 -6.66 1.84 -16.46
CA ILE A 53 -5.75 0.71 -16.29
C ILE A 53 -5.04 0.82 -14.95
N LEU A 54 -4.93 -0.31 -14.27
CA LEU A 54 -4.25 -0.48 -13.00
C LEU A 54 -2.96 -1.27 -13.21
N GLN A 55 -1.84 -0.79 -12.67
CA GLN A 55 -0.62 -1.59 -12.68
C GLN A 55 -0.76 -2.81 -11.76
N VAL A 56 -0.68 -4.01 -12.34
CA VAL A 56 -0.74 -5.28 -11.61
C VAL A 56 0.60 -5.98 -11.74
N GLY A 57 1.53 -5.53 -10.89
CA GLY A 57 2.89 -6.09 -10.84
C GLY A 57 3.98 -5.02 -10.86
N GLY A 58 5.06 -5.31 -10.14
CA GLY A 58 6.15 -4.38 -9.88
C GLY A 58 6.64 -4.55 -8.45
N LEU A 59 7.90 -4.17 -8.21
CA LEU A 59 8.46 -4.12 -6.85
C LEU A 59 7.87 -2.96 -6.03
N ASP A 60 7.20 -2.02 -6.70
CA ASP A 60 6.64 -0.84 -6.04
C ASP A 60 5.29 -1.18 -5.39
N HIS A 61 5.19 -0.92 -4.09
CA HIS A 61 3.97 -1.10 -3.29
C HIS A 61 2.85 -0.15 -3.71
N HIS A 62 3.19 0.88 -4.48
CA HIS A 62 2.24 1.80 -5.06
C HIS A 62 1.65 1.25 -6.36
N ARG A 63 0.43 0.71 -6.27
CA ARG A 63 -0.48 0.61 -7.42
C ARG A 63 -0.62 1.99 -8.06
N HIS A 64 -0.40 2.05 -9.37
CA HIS A 64 -0.57 3.25 -10.15
C HIS A 64 -1.72 3.03 -11.13
N THR A 65 -2.59 4.03 -11.22
CA THR A 65 -3.77 3.99 -12.09
C THR A 65 -3.63 5.08 -13.14
N TRP A 66 -3.93 4.75 -14.39
CA TRP A 66 -3.96 5.72 -15.49
C TRP A 66 -5.27 5.67 -16.23
N GLN A 67 -5.66 6.80 -16.79
CA GLN A 67 -6.82 6.94 -17.65
C GLN A 67 -6.42 7.43 -19.02
N TRP A 68 -7.12 6.93 -20.03
CA TRP A 68 -6.92 7.32 -21.41
C TRP A 68 -7.84 8.50 -21.78
N ILE A 69 -7.22 9.64 -22.10
CA ILE A 69 -7.90 10.84 -22.63
C ILE A 69 -7.27 11.27 -23.97
N GLY A 70 -6.76 10.32 -24.76
CA GLY A 70 -5.86 10.58 -25.91
C GLY A 70 -4.38 10.72 -25.53
N LYS A 71 -4.10 10.80 -24.23
CA LYS A 71 -2.79 10.59 -23.61
C LYS A 71 -3.02 9.91 -22.25
N TRP A 72 -2.01 9.22 -21.74
CA TRP A 72 -2.08 8.69 -20.38
C TRP A 72 -2.08 9.83 -19.37
N GLN A 73 -3.16 9.93 -18.62
CA GLN A 73 -3.24 10.81 -17.46
C GLN A 73 -3.14 9.96 -16.20
N PRO A 74 -2.12 10.18 -15.35
CA PRO A 74 -2.04 9.49 -14.07
C PRO A 74 -3.21 9.95 -13.20
N ILE A 75 -4.02 9.00 -12.76
CA ILE A 75 -5.00 9.22 -11.70
C ILE A 75 -4.26 8.88 -10.42
N ARG A 76 -4.08 9.88 -9.55
CA ARG A 76 -3.81 9.56 -8.15
C ARG A 76 -5.10 9.01 -7.60
N ASP A 77 -5.12 7.71 -7.39
CA ASP A 77 -6.18 7.09 -6.62
C ASP A 77 -6.01 7.59 -5.18
N ASP A 78 -6.82 8.58 -4.80
CA ASP A 78 -6.87 9.08 -3.41
C ASP A 78 -7.22 7.93 -2.44
N GLN A 79 -7.77 6.82 -2.95
CA GLN A 79 -8.05 5.62 -2.18
C GLN A 79 -6.78 4.87 -1.70
N GLN A 80 -5.61 5.21 -2.24
CA GLN A 80 -4.32 4.67 -1.81
C GLN A 80 -3.60 5.52 -0.77
N GLN A 81 -4.15 6.69 -0.44
CA GLN A 81 -3.98 7.22 0.89
C GLN A 81 -4.88 6.40 1.81
N GLN A 82 -4.39 5.26 2.32
CA GLN A 82 -4.89 4.80 3.60
C GLN A 82 -4.73 5.98 4.56
N PRO A 83 -5.81 6.63 5.03
CA PRO A 83 -5.62 7.98 5.55
C PRO A 83 -5.08 7.97 6.99
N TYR A 84 -4.77 6.82 7.58
CA TYR A 84 -4.55 6.75 9.03
C TYR A 84 -3.50 5.75 9.53
N PRO A 85 -2.35 5.53 8.87
CA PRO A 85 -1.28 4.73 9.50
C PRO A 85 -0.88 5.35 10.84
N PHE A 86 -0.93 6.68 10.97
CA PHE A 86 -0.65 7.36 12.24
C PHE A 86 -1.73 7.15 13.30
N LEU A 87 -3.02 7.16 12.96
CA LEU A 87 -4.09 6.98 13.94
C LEU A 87 -4.12 5.54 14.46
N GLU A 88 -4.01 4.55 13.58
CA GLU A 88 -3.92 3.13 13.98
C GLU A 88 -2.70 2.88 14.84
N THR A 89 -1.56 3.44 14.45
CA THR A 89 -0.32 3.35 15.24
C THR A 89 -0.50 4.04 16.61
N ALA A 90 -1.09 5.24 16.65
CA ALA A 90 -1.35 5.96 17.89
C ALA A 90 -2.32 5.23 18.83
N LEU A 91 -3.34 4.56 18.28
CA LEU A 91 -4.31 3.76 19.04
C LEU A 91 -3.64 2.53 19.65
N ILE A 92 -2.79 1.84 18.89
CA ILE A 92 -2.00 0.70 19.38
C ILE A 92 -1.07 1.15 20.52
N TYR A 93 -0.32 2.24 20.34
CA TYR A 93 0.54 2.79 21.38
C TYR A 93 -0.25 3.27 22.61
N GLY A 94 -1.41 3.92 22.41
CA GLY A 94 -2.29 4.38 23.49
C GLY A 94 -2.83 3.24 24.35
N MET A 95 -3.34 2.18 23.71
CA MET A 95 -3.84 0.99 24.40
C MET A 95 -2.71 0.24 25.12
N SER A 96 -1.53 0.18 24.51
CA SER A 96 -0.33 -0.37 25.11
C SER A 96 0.05 0.40 26.39
N CYS A 97 0.18 1.72 26.33
CA CYS A 97 0.48 2.58 27.49
C CYS A 97 -0.56 2.47 28.61
N LEU A 98 -1.85 2.42 28.28
CA LEU A 98 -2.91 2.22 29.27
C LEU A 98 -2.75 0.88 29.99
N PHE A 99 -2.47 -0.19 29.24
CA PHE A 99 -2.22 -1.51 29.80
C PHE A 99 -0.97 -1.52 30.71
N PHE A 100 0.10 -0.79 30.33
CA PHE A 100 1.26 -0.59 31.20
C PHE A 100 0.93 0.12 32.50
N ALA A 101 0.19 1.22 32.44
CA ALA A 101 -0.22 1.96 33.63
C ALA A 101 -1.01 1.08 34.60
N LEU A 102 -1.92 0.24 34.09
CA LEU A 102 -2.70 -0.71 34.88
C LEU A 102 -1.83 -1.78 35.54
N ILE A 103 -0.90 -2.38 34.78
CA ILE A 103 0.02 -3.39 35.33
C ILE A 103 0.95 -2.77 36.38
N MET A 104 1.45 -1.56 36.15
CA MET A 104 2.34 -0.87 37.09
C MET A 104 1.58 -0.51 38.38
N LEU A 105 0.34 -0.03 38.28
CA LEU A 105 -0.54 0.24 39.43
C LEU A 105 -0.85 -1.04 40.23
N TRP A 106 -1.02 -2.17 39.54
CA TRP A 106 -1.24 -3.47 40.17
C TRP A 106 0.04 -4.02 40.83
N ALA A 107 1.19 -3.87 40.17
CA ALA A 107 2.49 -4.26 40.68
C ALA A 107 2.94 -3.43 41.89
N LEU A 108 2.61 -2.14 41.93
CA LEU A 108 2.85 -1.28 43.10
C LEU A 108 2.03 -1.70 44.34
N ASN A 109 0.86 -2.31 44.12
CA ASN A 109 0.02 -2.85 45.21
C ASN A 109 0.52 -4.19 45.76
N LEU A 110 1.32 -4.94 44.99
CA LEU A 110 1.86 -6.24 45.39
C LEU A 110 3.36 -6.13 45.70
N LYS A 111 3.75 -6.42 46.95
CA LYS A 111 5.14 -6.55 47.42
C LYS A 111 5.88 -7.75 46.78
N SER A 112 5.74 -7.98 45.47
CA SER A 112 6.24 -9.15 44.78
C SER A 112 7.40 -8.77 43.86
N VAL A 113 8.60 -8.81 44.46
CA VAL A 113 9.89 -8.45 43.84
C VAL A 113 10.24 -9.30 42.60
N LEU A 114 9.64 -10.48 42.45
CA LEU A 114 9.91 -11.41 41.34
C LEU A 114 9.01 -11.19 40.11
N ILE A 115 7.84 -10.56 40.27
CA ILE A 115 6.90 -10.32 39.15
C ILE A 115 7.34 -9.13 38.31
N VAL A 116 7.93 -8.12 38.95
CA VAL A 116 8.43 -6.90 38.31
C VAL A 116 9.43 -7.18 37.17
N PRO A 117 10.52 -7.95 37.37
CA PRO A 117 11.49 -8.20 36.29
C PRO A 117 10.90 -9.04 35.15
N LEU A 118 9.97 -9.96 35.45
CA LEU A 118 9.32 -10.81 34.43
C LEU A 118 8.45 -9.98 33.48
N VAL A 119 7.70 -9.01 34.03
CA VAL A 119 6.86 -8.09 33.25
C VAL A 119 7.71 -7.19 32.36
N ILE A 120 8.82 -6.66 32.90
CA ILE A 120 9.76 -5.83 32.13
C ILE A 120 10.37 -6.63 30.97
N LEU A 121 10.81 -7.87 31.22
CA LEU A 121 11.35 -8.75 30.19
C LEU A 121 10.32 -8.98 29.06
N LEU A 122 9.10 -9.38 29.42
CA LEU A 122 8.05 -9.65 28.46
C LEU A 122 7.68 -8.40 27.65
N PHE A 123 7.73 -7.22 28.27
CA PHE A 123 7.53 -5.95 27.60
C PHE A 123 8.64 -5.65 26.57
N THR A 124 9.91 -5.82 26.94
CA THR A 124 11.02 -5.59 26.00
C THR A 124 10.90 -6.49 24.77
N ILE A 125 10.46 -7.74 24.95
CA ILE A 125 10.24 -8.67 23.85
C ILE A 125 9.11 -8.19 22.94
N ILE A 126 7.95 -7.81 23.48
CA ILE A 126 6.83 -7.31 22.68
C ILE A 126 7.21 -6.03 21.94
N GLY A 127 7.87 -5.09 22.60
CA GLY A 127 8.35 -3.85 21.98
C GLY A 127 9.31 -4.12 20.82
N LEU A 128 10.24 -5.07 20.98
CA LEU A 128 11.14 -5.49 19.90
C LEU A 128 10.41 -6.16 18.73
N LEU A 129 9.37 -6.95 19.00
CA LEU A 129 8.55 -7.56 17.94
C LEU A 129 7.77 -6.49 17.16
N VAL A 130 7.15 -5.55 17.86
CA VAL A 130 6.44 -4.42 17.25
C VAL A 130 7.41 -3.57 16.43
N TRP A 131 8.56 -3.20 17.00
CA TRP A 131 9.61 -2.46 16.29
C TRP A 131 10.08 -3.19 15.03
N ARG A 132 10.28 -4.51 15.11
CA ARG A 132 10.67 -5.33 13.96
C ARG A 132 9.57 -5.35 12.89
N ILE A 133 8.30 -5.50 13.27
CA ILE A 133 7.17 -5.48 12.34
C ILE A 133 7.05 -4.12 11.67
N VAL A 134 7.23 -3.03 12.43
CA VAL A 134 7.24 -1.66 11.91
C VAL A 134 8.43 -1.45 10.97
N LEU A 135 9.62 -1.94 11.30
CA LEU A 135 10.80 -1.86 10.43
C LEU A 135 10.64 -2.67 9.14
N LEU A 136 10.01 -3.85 9.22
CA LEU A 136 9.69 -4.65 8.04
C LEU A 136 8.69 -3.89 7.16
N ARG A 137 7.60 -3.42 7.75
CA ARG A 137 6.61 -2.59 7.05
C ARG A 137 7.24 -1.34 6.44
N HIS A 138 8.15 -0.66 7.15
CA HIS A 138 8.85 0.51 6.63
C HIS A 138 9.89 0.14 5.56
N ARG A 139 10.47 -1.06 5.57
CA ARG A 139 11.32 -1.55 4.49
C ARG A 139 10.55 -1.94 3.23
N ASP A 140 9.27 -2.24 3.41
CA ASP A 140 8.34 -2.59 2.32
C ASP A 140 7.68 -1.34 1.69
N PHE A 141 7.95 -0.13 2.23
CA PHE A 141 7.58 1.19 1.69
C PHE A 141 8.80 1.91 1.08
#